data_AF-A0A957UFQ8-F1
#
_entry.id   AF-A0A957UFQ8-F1
#
_cell.length_a   1.000
_cell.length_b   1.000
_cell.length_c   1.000
_cell.angle_alpha   90.00
_cell.angle_beta   90.00
_cell.angle_gamma   90.00
#
_symmetry.space_group_name_H-M   'P 1'
#
loop_
_entity.id
_entity.type
_entity.pdbx_description
1 polymer ?
#
loop_
_entity_poly.entity_id
_entity_poly.type
_entity_poly.pdbx_seq_one_letter_code
_entity_poly.pdbx_strand_id
1 'polypeptide(L)'
;HNAVCELCRCTYCRECVRSSINLCDTCATIQNEGEQVDLADEPIAAHPDVQPLIERHVWLRGVNMNYTIYLGLASHNMGALVLVENDAPAGEILVVRKLHAVDLYWKKF
;
A
#
# COMPACT_ATOMS: atom_id res chain seq x y z
N HIS A 1 18.88 14.38 -1.22
CA HIS A 1 17.55 14.90 -1.62
C HIS A 1 16.55 13.78 -1.46
N ASN A 2 15.42 14.06 -0.82
CA ASN A 2 14.38 13.08 -0.55
C ASN A 2 13.21 13.27 -1.53
N ALA A 3 12.48 12.20 -1.82
CA ALA A 3 11.27 12.20 -2.63
C ALA A 3 10.15 11.48 -1.88
N VAL A 4 8.89 11.86 -2.16
CA VAL A 4 7.71 11.26 -1.50
C VAL A 4 6.95 10.45 -2.54
N CYS A 5 6.63 9.20 -2.21
CA CYS A 5 5.76 8.38 -3.06
C CYS A 5 4.32 8.90 -2.98
N GLU A 6 3.67 9.15 -4.12
CA GLU A 6 2.30 9.66 -4.15
C GLU A 6 1.27 8.65 -3.58
N LEU A 7 1.58 7.35 -3.66
CA LEU A 7 0.71 6.30 -3.14
C LEU A 7 0.96 6.05 -1.64
N CYS A 8 2.09 5.50 -1.21
CA CYS A 8 2.28 5.21 0.22
C CYS A 8 2.60 6.45 1.07
N ARG A 9 2.88 7.62 0.47
CA ARG A 9 3.26 8.88 1.15
C ARG A 9 4.52 8.80 2.02
N CYS A 10 5.24 7.68 1.97
CA CYS A 10 6.53 7.54 2.62
C CYS A 10 7.60 8.38 1.91
N THR A 11 8.57 8.82 2.70
CA THR A 11 9.74 9.54 2.21
C THR A 11 10.85 8.56 1.90
N TYR A 12 11.41 8.65 0.71
CA TYR A 12 12.49 7.79 0.24
C TYR A 12 13.65 8.62 -0.32
N CYS A 13 14.76 7.93 -0.61
CA CYS A 13 15.80 8.46 -1.47
C CYS A 13 15.22 8.81 -2.86
N ARG A 14 15.81 9.78 -3.56
CA ARG A 14 15.28 10.20 -4.87
C ARG A 14 15.32 9.08 -5.93
N GLU A 15 16.30 8.18 -5.84
CA GLU A 15 16.44 7.03 -6.75
C GLU A 15 15.40 5.94 -6.49
N CYS A 16 14.88 5.90 -5.27
CA CYS A 16 13.89 4.94 -4.80
C CYS A 16 12.45 5.29 -5.26
N VAL A 17 12.26 6.46 -5.86
CA VAL A 17 10.98 6.93 -6.41
C VAL A 17 11.13 7.11 -7.92
N ARG A 18 10.33 6.37 -8.69
CA ARG A 18 10.28 6.48 -10.15
C ARG A 18 9.74 7.85 -10.53
N SER A 19 10.61 8.71 -11.03
CA SER A 19 10.28 10.10 -11.38
C SER A 19 9.23 10.25 -12.49
N SER A 20 9.02 9.22 -13.32
CA SER A 20 8.00 9.24 -14.37
C SER A 20 6.56 9.13 -13.85
N ILE A 21 6.37 8.48 -12.69
CA ILE A 21 5.05 8.16 -12.12
C ILE A 21 4.93 8.54 -10.64
N ASN A 22 5.98 9.12 -10.05
CA ASN A 22 6.08 9.53 -8.64
C ASN A 22 5.74 8.44 -7.60
N LEU A 23 6.03 7.18 -7.91
CA LEU A 23 5.82 6.04 -7.01
C LEU A 23 7.15 5.40 -6.59
N CYS A 24 7.20 4.88 -5.36
CA CYS A 24 8.28 3.95 -5.00
C CYS A 24 8.13 2.62 -5.75
N ASP A 25 9.23 1.88 -5.91
CA ASP A 25 9.23 0.63 -6.67
C ASP A 25 8.17 -0.37 -6.20
N THR A 26 8.00 -0.53 -4.88
CA THR A 26 6.97 -1.42 -4.33
C THR A 26 5.57 -0.99 -4.73
N CYS A 27 5.23 0.31 -4.58
CA CYS A 27 3.93 0.83 -4.99
C CYS A 27 3.71 0.73 -6.50
N ALA A 28 4.76 0.88 -7.31
CA ALA A 28 4.68 0.80 -8.77
C ALA A 28 4.46 -0.63 -9.27
N THR A 29 4.95 -1.64 -8.54
CA THR A 29 4.94 -3.05 -8.97
C THR A 29 3.86 -3.88 -8.29
N ILE A 30 3.35 -3.48 -7.11
CA ILE A 30 2.41 -4.26 -6.29
C ILE A 30 1.16 -4.75 -7.04
N GLN A 31 0.71 -4.07 -8.09
CA GLN A 31 -0.44 -4.57 -8.87
C GLN A 31 -0.11 -5.73 -9.78
N ASN A 32 1.12 -5.79 -10.29
CA ASN A 32 1.57 -6.80 -11.23
C ASN A 32 2.32 -7.95 -10.51
N GLU A 33 3.04 -7.61 -9.43
CA GLU A 33 3.96 -8.50 -8.73
C GLU A 33 3.55 -8.75 -7.27
N GLY A 34 2.52 -8.04 -6.77
CA GLY A 34 2.06 -8.20 -5.40
C GLY A 34 1.41 -9.56 -5.19
N GLU A 35 1.65 -10.11 -4.01
CA GLU A 35 1.06 -11.38 -3.60
C GLU A 35 -0.39 -11.15 -3.20
N GLN A 36 -1.33 -11.89 -3.80
CA GLN A 36 -2.71 -11.85 -3.35
C GLN A 36 -2.84 -12.54 -2.00
N VAL A 37 -3.40 -11.83 -1.02
CA VAL A 37 -3.56 -12.33 0.36
C VAL A 37 -5.00 -12.22 0.82
N ASP A 38 -5.42 -13.09 1.74
CA ASP A 38 -6.60 -12.83 2.55
C ASP A 38 -6.20 -11.92 3.71
N LEU A 39 -6.69 -10.68 3.71
CA LEU A 39 -6.34 -9.73 4.76
C LEU A 39 -6.88 -10.17 6.13
N ALA A 40 -7.90 -11.03 6.19
CA ALA A 40 -8.44 -11.54 7.45
C ALA A 40 -7.44 -12.43 8.20
N ASP A 41 -6.53 -13.09 7.48
CA ASP A 41 -5.51 -13.98 8.04
C ASP A 41 -4.21 -13.24 8.44
N GLU A 42 -4.11 -11.96 8.08
CA GLU A 42 -2.92 -11.15 8.36
C GLU A 42 -2.98 -10.55 9.79
N PRO A 43 -1.83 -10.37 10.48
CA PRO A 43 -1.78 -9.84 11.85
C PRO A 43 -2.48 -8.48 12.02
N ILE A 44 -2.52 -7.68 10.96
CA ILE A 44 -3.15 -6.36 10.92
C ILE A 44 -4.68 -6.39 10.88
N ALA A 45 -5.29 -7.56 10.65
CA ALA A 45 -6.75 -7.73 10.56
C ALA A 45 -7.48 -7.26 11.82
N ALA A 46 -6.86 -7.43 12.99
CA ALA A 46 -7.43 -7.05 14.28
C ALA A 46 -7.48 -5.53 14.49
N HIS A 47 -6.80 -4.74 13.66
CA HIS A 47 -6.75 -3.29 13.85
C HIS A 47 -8.10 -2.64 13.54
N PRO A 48 -8.64 -1.77 14.42
CA PRO A 48 -9.97 -1.18 14.26
C PRO A 48 -10.18 -0.43 12.94
N ASP A 49 -9.14 0.22 12.42
CA ASP A 49 -9.22 0.93 11.13
C ASP A 49 -9.14 0.01 9.90
N VAL A 50 -8.59 -1.21 10.08
CA VAL A 50 -8.43 -2.20 9.01
C VAL A 50 -9.67 -3.08 8.87
N GLN A 51 -10.28 -3.50 10.00
CA GLN A 51 -11.47 -4.37 10.01
C GLN A 51 -12.57 -3.97 9.01
N PRO A 52 -12.98 -2.69 8.89
CA PRO A 52 -14.06 -2.30 7.98
C PRO A 52 -13.72 -2.45 6.50
N LEU A 53 -12.45 -2.68 6.17
CA LEU A 53 -11.92 -2.73 4.80
C LEU A 53 -11.71 -4.16 4.30
N ILE A 54 -11.60 -5.15 5.19
CA ILE A 54 -11.20 -6.54 4.88
C ILE A 54 -12.07 -7.13 3.75
N GLU A 55 -13.37 -7.24 3.96
CA GLU A 55 -14.29 -7.95 3.04
C GLU A 55 -14.60 -7.18 1.74
N ARG A 56 -14.21 -5.90 1.66
CA ARG A 56 -14.62 -5.01 0.57
C ARG A 56 -13.63 -4.94 -0.59
N HIS A 57 -12.46 -5.55 -0.43
CA HIS A 57 -11.36 -5.40 -1.37
C HIS A 57 -10.70 -6.75 -1.66
N VAL A 58 -10.15 -6.86 -2.87
CA VAL A 58 -9.13 -7.87 -3.17
C VAL A 58 -7.79 -7.26 -2.73
N TRP A 59 -7.07 -7.97 -1.87
CA TRP A 59 -5.85 -7.46 -1.26
C TRP A 59 -4.60 -8.01 -1.93
N LEU A 60 -3.69 -7.11 -2.24
CA LEU A 60 -2.34 -7.42 -2.70
C LEU A 60 -1.35 -6.96 -1.64
N ARG A 61 -0.34 -7.78 -1.36
CA ARG A 61 0.75 -7.50 -0.44
C ARG A 61 2.04 -7.28 -1.23
N GLY A 62 2.70 -6.15 -0.98
CA GLY A 62 4.03 -5.85 -1.47
C GLY A 62 4.94 -5.52 -0.30
N VAL A 63 6.15 -6.08 -0.28
CA VAL A 63 7.10 -5.92 0.81
C VAL A 63 8.37 -5.26 0.28
N ASN A 64 8.91 -4.32 1.04
CA ASN A 64 10.29 -3.87 0.87
C ASN A 64 11.03 -3.94 2.21
N MET A 65 12.26 -3.44 2.24
CA MET A 65 13.12 -3.48 3.42
C MET A 65 12.45 -2.89 4.66
N ASN A 66 11.75 -1.76 4.51
CA ASN A 66 11.23 -0.99 5.65
C ASN A 66 9.74 -1.25 5.90
N TYR A 67 8.98 -1.54 4.85
CA TYR A 67 7.53 -1.53 4.88
C TYR A 67 6.90 -2.76 4.24
N THR A 68 5.82 -3.21 4.84
CA THR A 68 4.81 -4.06 4.20
C THR A 68 3.63 -3.19 3.80
N ILE A 69 3.23 -3.27 2.53
CA ILE A 69 2.17 -2.49 1.92
C ILE A 69 1.05 -3.43 1.50
N TYR A 70 -0.14 -3.23 2.04
CA TYR A 70 -1.35 -3.91 1.58
C TYR A 70 -2.17 -2.95 0.74
N LEU A 71 -2.40 -3.30 -0.52
CA LEU A 71 -3.22 -2.56 -1.46
C LEU A 71 -4.53 -3.31 -1.67
N GLY A 72 -5.62 -2.78 -1.11
CA GLY A 72 -6.97 -3.24 -1.33
C GLY A 72 -7.55 -2.59 -2.58
N LEU A 73 -8.01 -3.39 -3.53
CA LEU A 73 -8.67 -2.93 -4.74
C LEU A 73 -10.14 -3.34 -4.73
N ALA A 74 -11.04 -2.37 -4.91
CA ALA A 74 -12.46 -2.60 -5.07
C ALA A 74 -12.94 -2.17 -6.47
N SER A 75 -14.17 -2.53 -6.80
CA SER A 75 -14.86 -2.03 -7.99
C SER A 75 -15.09 -0.51 -7.90
N HIS A 76 -15.25 0.15 -9.05
CA HIS A 76 -15.46 1.60 -9.18
C HIS A 76 -14.29 2.51 -8.76
N ASN A 77 -13.03 2.11 -8.99
CA ASN A 77 -11.83 2.93 -8.69
C ASN A 77 -11.72 3.36 -7.22
N MET A 78 -12.24 2.55 -6.31
CA MET A 78 -12.00 2.68 -4.88
C MET A 78 -10.92 1.69 -4.47
N GLY A 79 -10.12 2.07 -3.49
CA GLY A 79 -9.16 1.17 -2.89
C GLY A 79 -8.88 1.51 -1.44
N ALA A 80 -7.98 0.74 -0.86
CA ALA A 80 -7.43 0.98 0.45
C ALA A 80 -5.93 0.71 0.41
N LEU A 81 -5.19 1.42 1.25
CA LEU A 81 -3.78 1.18 1.49
C LEU A 81 -3.57 1.04 2.99
N VAL A 82 -2.95 -0.07 3.39
CA VAL A 82 -2.44 -0.25 4.75
C VAL A 82 -0.92 -0.33 4.66
N LEU A 83 -0.24 0.49 5.45
CA LEU A 83 1.21 0.53 5.55
C LEU A 83 1.63 0.06 6.93
N VAL A 84 2.53 -0.90 6.96
CA VAL A 84 3.07 -1.50 8.18
C VAL A 84 4.58 -1.33 8.16
N GLU A 85 5.16 -0.87 9.26
CA GLU A 85 6.61 -0.84 9.42
C GLU A 85 7.14 -2.19 9.90
N ASN A 86 8.11 -2.74 9.17
CA ASN A 86 8.63 -4.09 9.44
C ASN A 86 9.46 -4.15 10.73
N ASP A 87 10.23 -3.10 11.03
CA ASP A 87 11.16 -3.05 12.16
C ASP A 87 10.51 -2.59 13.47
N ALA A 88 9.23 -2.23 13.44
CA ALA A 88 8.50 -1.85 14.64
C ALA A 88 8.16 -3.09 15.48
N PRO A 89 8.24 -3.04 16.83
CA PRO A 89 8.12 -4.21 17.73
C PRO A 89 6.85 -5.07 17.63
N ALA A 90 5.85 -4.66 16.85
CA ALA A 90 4.63 -5.42 16.60
C ALA A 90 4.12 -5.31 15.16
N GLY A 91 4.92 -4.82 14.20
CA GLY A 91 4.41 -4.42 12.89
C GLY A 91 3.44 -3.24 13.04
N GLU A 92 3.96 -2.09 13.44
CA GLU A 92 3.14 -0.90 13.67
C GLU A 92 2.47 -0.48 12.37
N ILE A 93 1.14 -0.37 12.40
CA ILE A 93 0.37 0.18 11.30
C ILE A 93 0.60 1.69 11.31
N LEU A 94 1.39 2.16 10.35
CA LEU A 94 1.70 3.57 10.20
C LEU A 94 0.55 4.32 9.56
N VAL A 95 -0.12 3.69 8.59
CA VAL A 95 -1.13 4.36 7.77
C VAL A 95 -2.22 3.38 7.38
N VAL A 96 -3.48 3.77 7.60
CA VAL A 96 -4.64 3.21 6.92
C VAL A 96 -5.30 4.32 6.11
N ARG A 97 -5.43 4.11 4.80
CA ARG A 97 -5.97 5.14 3.91
C ARG A 97 -6.92 4.57 2.88
N LYS A 98 -8.07 5.23 2.69
CA LYS A 98 -8.93 5.00 1.54
C LYS A 98 -8.34 5.69 0.32
N LEU A 99 -8.33 5.00 -0.80
CA LEU A 99 -7.85 5.50 -2.08
C LEU A 99 -9.04 5.83 -2.98
N HIS A 100 -8.95 6.97 -3.65
CA HIS A 100 -9.93 7.39 -4.64
C HIS A 100 -9.33 7.26 -6.04
N ALA A 101 -10.16 7.51 -7.06
CA ALA A 101 -9.76 7.35 -8.47
C ALA A 101 -8.48 8.13 -8.83
N VAL A 102 -8.24 9.29 -8.21
CA VAL A 102 -7.02 10.09 -8.42
C VAL A 102 -5.76 9.39 -7.88
N ASP A 103 -5.86 8.71 -6.73
CA ASP A 103 -4.75 7.96 -6.14
C ASP A 103 -4.41 6.69 -6.92
N LEU A 104 -5.35 6.20 -7.75
CA LEU A 104 -5.22 5.00 -8.57
C LEU A 104 -4.99 5.34 -10.06
N TYR A 105 -4.80 6.61 -10.42
CA TYR A 105 -4.70 7.02 -11.83
C TYR A 105 -3.51 6.37 -12.56
N TRP A 106 -2.44 6.08 -11.82
CA TRP A 106 -1.27 5.34 -12.31
C TRP A 106 -1.59 3.93 -12.80
N LYS A 107 -2.76 3.36 -12.48
CA LYS A 107 -3.24 2.07 -13.03
C LYS A 107 -3.32 2.02 -14.56
N LYS A 108 -3.34 3.19 -15.22
CA LYS A 108 -3.54 3.29 -16.68
C LYS A 108 -2.24 3.25 -17.48
N PHE A 109 -1.09 3.19 -16.82
CA PHE A 109 0.25 3.21 -17.43
C PHE A 109 0.99 1.91 -17.08
#